data_AF-A0A5K3FI93-F1
#
_entry.id   AF-A0A5K3FI93-F1
#
_cell.length_a   1.000
_cell.length_b   1.000
_cell.length_c   1.000
_cell.angle_alpha   90.00
_cell.angle_beta   90.00
_cell.angle_gamma   90.00
#
_symmetry.space_group_name_H-M   'P 1'
#
loop_
_entity.id
_entity.type
_entity.pdbx_description
1 polymer ?
#
loop_
_entity_poly.entity_id
_entity_poly.type
_entity_poly.pdbx_seq_one_letter_code
_entity_poly.pdbx_strand_id
1 'polypeptide(L)'
;MVSGVSTWIGYLTVKYWKQVESTSLWEVITLCLLVVGWLMAINAVLMTLAAAFFNITTNELANWRRYEHFGNAKTGFRNPFHRGYWGNLVEFFCPRFYETERDLNKRRAAIKEKSPFVI
;
A
#
# COMPACT_ATOMS: atom_id res chain seq x y z
N MET A 1 -12.19 4.33 2.30
CA MET A 1 -12.83 4.74 3.58
C MET A 1 -12.08 5.87 4.27
N VAL A 2 -10.76 5.76 4.51
CA VAL A 2 -9.97 6.80 5.24
C VAL A 2 -10.00 8.18 4.56
N SER A 3 -9.84 8.26 3.24
CA SER A 3 -9.91 9.54 2.50
C SER A 3 -11.30 10.18 2.53
N GLY A 4 -12.36 9.38 2.42
CA GLY A 4 -13.74 9.88 2.48
C GLY A 4 -14.06 10.51 3.83
N VAL A 5 -13.69 9.82 4.92
CA VAL A 5 -13.87 10.33 6.29
C VAL A 5 -13.01 11.57 6.53
N SER A 6 -11.76 11.58 6.05
CA SER A 6 -10.86 12.72 6.22
C SER A 6 -11.33 13.96 5.46
N THR A 7 -11.84 13.81 4.23
CA THR A 7 -12.44 14.90 3.45
C THR A 7 -13.74 15.41 4.08
N TRP A 8 -14.56 14.53 4.63
CA TRP A 8 -15.77 14.91 5.38
C TRP A 8 -15.44 15.73 6.63
N ILE A 9 -14.44 15.27 7.41
CA ILE A 9 -13.96 16.00 8.58
C ILE A 9 -13.43 17.37 8.17
N GLY A 10 -12.56 17.45 7.15
CA GLY A 10 -12.06 18.74 6.65
C GLY A 10 -13.16 19.70 6.22
N TYR A 11 -14.21 19.20 5.54
CA TYR A 11 -15.39 19.99 5.19
C TYR A 11 -16.12 20.55 6.42
N LEU A 12 -16.34 19.70 7.44
CA LEU A 12 -16.98 20.12 8.69
C LEU A 12 -16.15 21.18 9.43
N THR A 13 -14.82 21.03 9.46
CA THR A 13 -13.92 22.00 10.10
C THR A 13 -14.00 23.37 9.43
N VAL A 14 -13.98 23.43 8.10
CA VAL A 14 -14.11 24.70 7.35
C VAL A 14 -15.48 25.33 7.56
N LYS A 15 -16.53 24.51 7.61
CA LYS A 15 -17.89 24.98 7.87
C LYS A 15 -18.02 25.57 9.28
N TYR A 16 -17.45 24.89 10.28
CA TYR A 16 -17.41 25.36 11.67
C TYR A 16 -16.62 26.67 11.79
N TRP A 17 -15.45 26.75 11.14
CA TRP A 17 -14.62 27.96 11.11
C TRP A 17 -15.36 29.19 10.56
N LYS A 18 -16.18 29.01 9.52
CA LYS A 18 -16.98 30.11 8.95
C LYS A 18 -18.08 30.64 9.88
N GLN A 19 -18.48 29.87 10.91
CA GLN A 19 -19.57 30.24 11.82
C GLN A 19 -19.08 30.83 13.15
N VAL A 20 -17.78 30.77 13.43
CA VAL A 20 -17.21 31.27 14.69
C VAL A 20 -16.71 32.70 14.50
N GLU A 21 -17.18 33.61 15.35
CA GLU A 21 -16.79 35.03 15.33
C GLU A 21 -15.43 35.31 16.01
N SER A 22 -14.92 34.36 16.81
CA SER A 22 -13.68 34.51 17.58
C SER A 22 -12.57 33.63 17.02
N THR A 23 -11.49 34.19 16.47
CA THR A 23 -10.31 33.41 16.05
C THR A 23 -9.30 33.27 17.18
N SER A 24 -9.51 32.30 18.07
CA SER A 24 -8.53 31.98 19.12
C SER A 24 -7.31 31.22 18.55
N LEU A 25 -6.14 31.36 19.19
CA LEU A 25 -4.92 30.64 18.77
C LEU A 25 -5.10 29.12 18.74
N TRP A 26 -5.88 28.58 19.68
CA TRP A 26 -6.17 27.15 19.76
C TRP A 26 -6.94 26.66 18.55
N GLU A 27 -7.91 27.43 18.06
CA GLU A 27 -8.67 27.09 16.87
C GLU A 27 -7.75 27.06 15.64
N VAL A 28 -6.84 28.03 15.49
CA VAL A 28 -5.84 28.04 14.40
C VAL A 28 -4.96 26.79 14.46
N ILE A 29 -4.47 26.42 15.65
CA ILE A 29 -3.66 25.21 15.85
C ILE A 29 -4.45 23.96 15.47
N THR A 30 -5.71 23.84 15.89
CA THR A 30 -6.55 22.68 15.54
C THR A 30 -6.78 22.58 14.03
N LEU A 31 -6.98 23.71 13.34
CA LEU A 31 -7.15 23.75 11.90
C LEU A 31 -5.86 23.31 11.18
N CYS A 32 -4.69 23.78 11.64
CA CYS A 32 -3.40 23.34 11.11
C CYS A 32 -3.21 21.82 11.26
N LEU A 33 -3.48 21.25 12.44
CA LEU A 33 -3.36 19.81 12.68
C LEU A 33 -4.30 18.99 11.79
N LEU A 34 -5.53 19.47 11.60
CA LEU A 34 -6.51 18.83 10.72
C LEU A 34 -6.09 18.84 9.25
N VAL A 35 -5.55 19.97 8.78
CA VAL A 35 -5.00 20.07 7.41
C VAL A 35 -3.82 19.11 7.22
N VAL A 36 -2.90 19.05 8.18
CA VAL A 36 -1.77 18.10 8.14
C VAL A 36 -2.27 16.66 8.10
N GLY A 37 -3.23 16.30 8.95
CA GLY A 37 -3.84 14.97 8.96
C GLY A 37 -4.51 14.62 7.63
N TRP A 38 -5.19 15.58 7.00
CA TRP A 38 -5.83 15.40 5.69
C TRP A 38 -4.80 15.18 4.58
N LEU A 39 -3.72 15.97 4.55
CA LEU A 39 -2.62 15.79 3.60
C LEU A 39 -1.94 14.42 3.74
N MET A 40 -1.74 13.96 4.98
CA MET A 40 -1.20 12.61 5.23
C MET A 40 -2.14 11.51 4.74
N ALA A 41 -3.45 11.67 4.93
CA ALA A 41 -4.45 10.72 4.43
C ALA A 41 -4.48 10.66 2.89
N ILE A 42 -4.38 11.81 2.22
CA ILE A 42 -4.26 11.88 0.74
C ILE A 42 -2.99 11.17 0.30
N ASN A 43 -1.85 11.46 0.91
CA ASN A 43 -0.58 10.84 0.58
C ASN A 43 -0.62 9.31 0.74
N ALA A 44 -1.24 8.81 1.83
CA ALA A 44 -1.41 7.38 2.04
C ALA A 44 -2.25 6.71 0.94
N VAL A 45 -3.31 7.37 0.47
CA VAL A 45 -4.14 6.87 -0.64
C VAL A 45 -3.35 6.87 -1.94
N LEU A 46 -2.63 7.95 -2.26
CA LEU A 46 -1.82 8.04 -3.46
C LEU A 46 -0.72 6.97 -3.49
N MET A 47 -0.03 6.75 -2.36
CA MET A 47 0.98 5.71 -2.24
C MET A 47 0.38 4.30 -2.42
N THR A 48 -0.82 4.07 -1.87
CA THR A 48 -1.53 2.79 -2.02
C THR A 48 -1.96 2.55 -3.48
N LEU A 49 -2.47 3.59 -4.15
CA LEU A 49 -2.82 3.52 -5.56
C LEU A 49 -1.59 3.31 -6.43
N ALA A 50 -0.48 4.01 -6.15
CA ALA A 50 0.78 3.82 -6.85
C ALA A 50 1.29 2.38 -6.68
N ALA A 51 1.26 1.85 -5.46
CA ALA A 51 1.60 0.45 -5.18
C ALA A 51 0.73 -0.53 -6.00
N ALA A 52 -0.58 -0.29 -6.08
CA ALA A 52 -1.51 -1.09 -6.86
C ALA A 52 -1.27 -0.97 -8.39
N PHE A 53 -1.03 0.24 -8.91
CA PHE A 53 -0.78 0.46 -10.33
C PHE A 53 0.53 -0.17 -10.77
N PHE A 54 1.56 -0.09 -9.94
CA PHE A 54 2.87 -0.64 -10.28
C PHE A 54 3.02 -2.10 -9.89
N ASN A 55 2.08 -2.69 -9.15
CA ASN A 55 2.21 -4.02 -8.53
C ASN A 55 3.54 -4.12 -7.76
N ILE A 56 3.73 -3.20 -6.83
CA ILE A 56 4.92 -3.14 -5.97
C ILE A 56 4.49 -2.96 -4.52
N THR A 57 5.01 -3.80 -3.64
CA THR A 57 4.74 -3.70 -2.21
C THR A 57 5.69 -2.71 -1.54
N THR A 58 5.30 -2.19 -0.38
CA THR A 58 6.15 -1.29 0.42
C THR A 58 7.49 -1.94 0.78
N ASN A 59 7.50 -3.26 1.05
CA ASN A 59 8.73 -3.99 1.34
C ASN A 59 9.65 -4.10 0.12
N GLU A 60 9.08 -4.35 -1.06
CA GLU A 60 9.84 -4.38 -2.31
C GLU A 60 10.41 -3.01 -2.65
N LEU A 61 9.63 -1.93 -2.48
CA LEU A 61 10.10 -0.57 -2.72
C LEU A 61 11.19 -0.14 -1.71
N ALA A 62 11.04 -0.48 -0.42
CA ALA A 62 12.01 -0.11 0.61
C ALA A 62 13.32 -0.91 0.48
N ASN A 63 13.23 -2.17 0.05
CA ASN A 63 14.36 -3.09 0.02
C ASN A 63 14.76 -3.51 -1.39
N TRP A 64 14.41 -2.72 -2.42
CA TRP A 64 14.64 -3.06 -3.82
C TRP A 64 16.10 -3.37 -4.12
N ARG A 65 17.04 -2.68 -3.44
CA ARG A 65 18.49 -2.90 -3.59
C ARG A 65 18.97 -4.29 -3.15
N ARG A 66 18.21 -4.99 -2.29
CA ARG A 66 18.55 -6.36 -1.87
C ARG A 66 18.15 -7.39 -2.92
N TYR A 67 17.18 -7.06 -3.75
CA TYR A 67 16.58 -7.97 -4.71
C TYR A 67 17.21 -7.76 -6.08
N GLU A 68 18.02 -8.71 -6.53
CA GLU A 68 18.74 -8.65 -7.80
C GLU A 68 17.81 -8.45 -9.01
N HIS A 69 16.58 -8.95 -8.92
CA HIS A 69 15.55 -8.84 -9.97
C HIS A 69 14.94 -7.44 -10.11
N PHE A 70 15.11 -6.54 -9.13
CA PHE A 70 14.66 -5.14 -9.23
C PHE A 70 15.71 -4.20 -9.83
N GLY A 71 16.89 -4.73 -10.19
CA GLY A 71 18.00 -3.97 -10.75
C GLY A 71 19.01 -3.55 -9.68
N ASN A 72 20.13 -2.99 -10.14
CA ASN A 72 21.25 -2.59 -9.30
C ASN A 72 21.44 -1.07 -9.40
N ALA A 73 22.20 -0.45 -8.50
CA ALA A 73 22.34 1.02 -8.45
C ALA A 73 22.84 1.67 -9.77
N LYS A 74 23.49 0.88 -10.65
CA LYS A 74 23.95 1.31 -11.98
C LYS A 74 22.89 1.19 -13.08
N THR A 75 21.96 0.24 -12.98
CA THR A 75 20.96 -0.05 -14.04
C THR A 75 19.59 0.57 -13.75
N GLY A 76 19.40 1.13 -12.54
CA GLY A 76 18.15 1.75 -12.13
C GLY A 76 17.11 0.74 -11.66
N PHE A 77 16.02 1.24 -11.08
CA PHE A 77 14.92 0.41 -10.61
C PHE A 77 14.08 -0.08 -11.79
N ARG A 78 13.92 -1.40 -11.94
CA ARG A 78 13.07 -2.00 -12.97
C ARG A 78 12.16 -3.04 -12.33
N ASN A 79 10.84 -2.85 -12.44
CA ASN A 79 9.88 -3.78 -11.85
C ASN A 79 9.55 -4.94 -12.83
N PRO A 80 9.97 -6.19 -12.57
CA PRO A 80 9.62 -7.34 -13.40
C PRO A 80 8.16 -7.81 -13.21
N PHE A 81 7.50 -7.41 -12.13
CA PHE A 81 6.12 -7.81 -11.79
C PHE A 81 5.05 -6.88 -12.38
N HIS A 82 5.47 -5.83 -13.09
CA HIS A 82 4.57 -4.90 -13.76
C HIS A 82 3.97 -5.53 -15.02
N ARG A 83 2.68 -5.91 -14.97
CA ARG A 83 1.94 -6.53 -16.08
C ARG A 83 1.02 -5.56 -16.82
N GLY A 84 1.21 -4.26 -16.60
CA GLY A 84 0.36 -3.18 -17.12
C GLY A 84 -0.66 -2.71 -16.07
N TYR A 85 -1.05 -1.42 -16.16
CA TYR A 85 -1.84 -0.74 -15.13
C TYR A 85 -3.14 -1.46 -14.76
N TRP A 86 -3.90 -1.93 -15.74
CA TRP A 86 -5.16 -2.64 -15.51
C TRP A 86 -4.97 -4.05 -14.94
N GLY A 87 -3.97 -4.79 -15.43
CA GLY A 87 -3.68 -6.14 -14.93
C GLY A 87 -3.24 -6.11 -13.47
N ASN A 88 -2.42 -5.12 -13.11
CA ASN A 88 -1.95 -4.90 -11.75
C ASN A 88 -3.09 -4.48 -10.81
N LEU A 89 -3.99 -3.60 -11.27
CA LEU A 89 -5.13 -3.16 -10.48
C LEU A 89 -6.13 -4.29 -10.21
N VAL A 90 -6.42 -5.13 -11.21
CA VAL A 90 -7.26 -6.33 -11.03
C VAL A 90 -6.61 -7.30 -10.05
N GLU A 91 -5.29 -7.50 -10.13
CA GLU A 91 -4.55 -8.37 -9.21
C GLU A 91 -4.56 -7.84 -7.77
N PHE A 92 -4.56 -6.51 -7.58
CA PHE A 92 -4.68 -5.88 -6.27
C PHE A 92 -6.06 -6.11 -5.63
N PHE A 93 -7.15 -5.98 -6.39
CA PHE A 93 -8.51 -6.19 -5.87
C PHE A 93 -8.93 -7.65 -5.81
N CYS A 94 -8.46 -8.46 -6.74
CA CYS A 94 -8.74 -9.89 -6.84
C CYS A 94 -7.41 -10.65 -6.89
N PRO A 95 -6.77 -10.88 -5.72
CA PRO A 95 -5.50 -11.57 -5.67
C PRO A 95 -5.67 -12.98 -6.21
N ARG A 96 -4.89 -13.33 -7.23
CA ARG A 96 -4.74 -14.73 -7.61
C ARG A 96 -4.02 -15.44 -6.47
N PHE A 97 -4.57 -16.56 -6.03
CA PHE A 97 -3.87 -17.45 -5.12
C PHE A 97 -2.63 -17.98 -5.84
N TYR A 98 -1.47 -17.40 -5.55
CA TYR A 98 -0.20 -18.01 -5.87
C TYR A 98 0.08 -19.02 -4.76
N GLU A 99 0.22 -20.31 -5.09
CA GLU A 99 0.81 -21.25 -4.14
C GLU A 99 2.22 -20.75 -3.84
N THR A 100 2.45 -20.28 -2.61
CA THR A 100 3.78 -19.84 -2.23
C THR A 100 4.74 -21.04 -2.26
N GLU A 101 6.02 -20.81 -2.51
CA GLU A 101 7.01 -21.90 -2.45
C GLU A 101 7.01 -22.61 -1.08
N ARG A 102 6.62 -21.91 0.00
CA ARG A 102 6.39 -22.54 1.30
C ARG A 102 5.26 -23.56 1.27
N ASP A 103 4.15 -23.25 0.62
CA ASP A 103 3.00 -24.15 0.53
C ASP A 103 3.32 -25.35 -0.38
N LEU A 104 4.05 -25.11 -1.47
CA LEU A 104 4.59 -26.18 -2.32
C LEU A 104 5.56 -27.08 -1.54
N ASN A 105 6.47 -26.51 -0.75
CA ASN A 105 7.41 -27.27 0.06
C ASN A 105 6.71 -28.05 1.18
N LYS A 106 5.67 -27.49 1.81
CA LYS A 106 4.82 -28.20 2.77
C LYS A 106 4.10 -29.37 2.10
N ARG A 107 3.52 -29.19 0.91
CA ARG A 107 2.92 -30.28 0.13
C ARG A 107 3.93 -31.35 -0.22
N ARG A 108 5.12 -30.99 -0.71
CA ARG A 108 6.21 -31.95 -1.03
C ARG A 108 6.64 -32.73 0.21
N ALA A 109 6.79 -32.07 1.35
CA ALA A 109 7.11 -32.72 2.62
C ALA A 109 6.01 -33.70 3.05
N ALA A 110 4.74 -33.30 2.96
CA ALA A 110 3.59 -34.15 3.27
C ALA A 110 3.43 -35.35 2.32
N ILE A 111 3.78 -35.19 1.03
CA ILE A 111 3.81 -36.29 0.07
C ILE A 111 4.93 -37.26 0.41
N LYS A 112 6.14 -36.75 0.70
CA LYS A 112 7.29 -37.57 1.10
C LYS A 112 7.06 -38.35 2.40
N GLU A 113 6.27 -37.80 3.31
CA GLU A 113 5.84 -38.46 4.55
C GLU A 113 4.79 -39.56 4.30
N LYS A 114 3.89 -39.37 3.33
CA LYS A 114 2.86 -40.36 2.95
C LYS A 114 3.37 -41.51 2.09
N SER A 115 4.45 -41.31 1.35
CA SER A 115 5.13 -42.37 0.59
C SER A 115 6.53 -42.58 1.17
N PRO A 116 6.65 -43.23 2.35
CA PRO A 116 7.95 -43.70 2.78
C PRO A 116 8.44 -44.68 1.72
N PHE A 117 9.68 -44.50 1.28
CA PHE A 117 10.34 -45.31 0.25
C PHE A 117 9.96 -46.79 0.37
N VAL A 118 9.26 -47.31 -0.64
CA VAL A 118 9.19 -48.75 -0.87
C VAL A 118 10.56 -49.12 -1.45
N ILE A 119 11.40 -49.70 -0.59
CA ILE A 119 12.69 -50.32 -0.95
C ILE A 119 12.40 -51.60 -1.74
#